data_AF-A0A924UBI6-F1
#
_entry.id   AF-A0A924UBI6-F1
#
_cell.length_a   1.000
_cell.length_b   1.000
_cell.length_c   1.000
_cell.angle_alpha   90.00
_cell.angle_beta   90.00
_cell.angle_gamma   90.00
#
_symmetry.space_group_name_H-M   'P 1'
#
loop_
_entity.id
_entity.type
_entity.pdbx_description
1 polymer ?
#
loop_
_entity_poly.entity_id
_entity_poly.type
_entity_poly.pdbx_seq_one_letter_code
_entity_poly.pdbx_strand_id
1 'polypeptide(L)' 'NQGAWSFLEPEIEILLMKIGATHSRPRYAGRSASASPATGLASKHKFEQQTLVNDALAGE' A
#
# COMPACT_ATOMS: atom_id res chain seq x y z
N ASN A 1 8.67 -1.67 3.39
CA ASN A 1 9.71 -1.01 4.22
C ASN A 1 10.12 0.36 3.66
N GLN A 2 9.44 0.89 2.64
CA GLN A 2 9.72 2.20 2.07
C GLN A 2 8.41 2.98 1.96
N GLY A 3 8.50 4.29 1.70
CA GLY A 3 7.33 5.16 1.60
C GLY A 3 6.70 5.47 2.97
N ALA A 4 5.47 6.00 2.93
CA ALA A 4 4.83 6.60 4.09
C ALA A 4 4.05 5.62 4.99
N TRP A 5 3.85 4.39 4.53
CA TRP A 5 2.93 3.43 5.17
C TRP A 5 3.20 3.24 6.66
N SER A 6 4.46 3.03 7.06
CA SER A 6 4.81 2.71 8.45
C SER A 6 4.52 3.81 9.46
N PHE A 7 4.37 5.07 9.04
CA PHE A 7 4.01 6.17 9.94
C PHE A 7 2.58 6.70 9.72
N LEU A 8 1.98 6.46 8.54
CA LEU A 8 0.60 6.87 8.27
C LEU A 8 -0.42 5.83 8.71
N GLU A 9 -0.11 4.53 8.67
CA GLU A 9 -1.08 3.49 9.01
C GLU A 9 -1.71 3.68 10.40
N PRO A 10 -0.94 4.01 11.47
CA PRO A 10 -1.53 4.24 12.79
C PRO A 10 -2.47 5.46 12.82
N GLU A 11 -2.10 6.54 12.13
CA GLU A 11 -2.92 7.76 12.07
C GLU A 11 -4.21 7.55 11.29
N ILE A 12 -4.15 6.79 10.19
CA ILE A 12 -5.31 6.43 9.39
C ILE A 12 -6.26 5.56 10.24
N GLU A 13 -5.74 4.55 10.95
CA GLU A 13 -6.56 3.70 11.83
C GLU A 13 -7.26 4.53 12.93
N ILE A 14 -6.55 5.46 13.57
CA ILE A 14 -7.13 6.37 14.57
C ILE A 14 -8.28 7.19 13.97
N LEU A 15 -8.09 7.74 12.77
CA LEU A 15 -9.12 8.53 12.10
C LEU A 15 -10.34 7.69 11.73
N LEU A 16 -10.13 6.48 11.19
CA LEU A 16 -11.20 5.56 10.83
C LEU A 16 -12.03 5.14 12.05
N MET A 17 -11.37 4.90 13.20
CA MET A 17 -12.06 4.67 14.47
C MET A 17 -12.87 5.89 14.92
N LYS A 18 -12.30 7.10 14.85
CA LYS A 18 -12.97 8.35 15.27
C LYS A 18 -14.23 8.66 14.47
N ILE A 19 -14.24 8.36 13.18
CA ILE A 19 -15.41 8.59 12.32
C ILE A 19 -16.42 7.44 12.34
N GLY A 20 -16.13 6.35 13.07
CA GLY A 20 -16.99 5.17 13.13
C GLY A 20 -17.09 4.44 11.78
N ALA A 21 -15.99 4.39 11.02
CA ALA A 21 -15.98 3.71 9.72
C ALA A 21 -16.30 2.21 9.87
N THR A 22 -17.05 1.65 8.90
CA THR A 22 -17.36 0.21 8.84
C THR A 22 -16.10 -0.65 8.90
N HIS A 23 -15.01 -0.17 8.29
CA HIS A 23 -13.69 -0.77 8.38
C HIS A 23 -12.74 0.20 9.08
N SER A 24 -12.33 -0.15 10.30
CA SER A 24 -11.45 0.67 11.12
C SER A 24 -9.97 0.51 10.79
N ARG A 25 -9.58 -0.64 10.22
CA ARG A 25 -8.18 -0.95 9.92
C ARG A 25 -7.88 -0.85 8.42
N PRO A 26 -6.96 0.03 8.00
CA PRO A 26 -6.58 0.13 6.60
C PRO A 26 -5.78 -1.11 6.17
N ARG A 27 -5.89 -1.48 4.89
CA ARG A 27 -5.04 -2.51 4.29
C ARG A 27 -3.96 -1.85 3.44
N TYR A 28 -2.78 -2.47 3.39
CA TYR A 28 -1.70 -2.03 2.54
C TYR A 28 -1.89 -2.57 1.12
N ALA A 29 -1.89 -1.67 0.14
CA ALA A 29 -1.70 -2.00 -1.26
C ALA A 29 -0.42 -1.30 -1.75
N GLY A 30 0.58 -2.08 -2.16
CA GLY A 30 1.88 -1.52 -2.52
C GLY A 30 2.91 -2.56 -2.91
N ARG A 31 4.12 -2.11 -3.28
CA ARG A 31 5.21 -3.01 -3.63
C ARG A 31 5.69 -3.78 -2.41
N SER A 32 6.09 -5.04 -2.62
CA SER A 32 6.74 -5.87 -1.60
C SER A 32 8.02 -5.20 -1.09
N ALA A 33 8.38 -5.47 0.17
CA ALA A 33 9.58 -4.92 0.76
C ALA A 33 10.83 -5.33 -0.03
N SER A 34 11.71 -4.36 -0.29
CA SER A 34 12.94 -4.53 -1.05
C SER A 34 14.05 -3.63 -0.53
N ALA A 35 15.29 -4.05 -0.74
CA ALA A 35 16.47 -3.25 -0.44
C ALA A 35 16.59 -2.05 -1.41
N SER A 36 16.35 -2.28 -2.71
CA SER A 36 16.36 -1.23 -3.74
C SER A 36 15.01 -0.52 -3.84
N PRO A 37 14.96 0.80 -4.16
CA PRO A 37 13.69 1.54 -4.31
C PRO A 37 12.78 1.05 -5.42
N ALA A 38 13.37 0.55 -6.51
CA ALA A 38 12.66 -0.01 -7.63
C ALA A 38 13.54 -1.05 -8.34
N THR A 39 12.90 -1.94 -9.10
CA THR A 39 13.60 -2.78 -10.06
C THR A 39 14.17 -1.95 -11.22
N GLY A 40 15.40 -2.24 -11.64
CA GLY A 40 16.02 -1.64 -12.83
C GLY A 40 15.52 -2.21 -14.16
N LEU A 41 14.76 -3.32 -14.12
CA LEU A 41 14.16 -3.93 -15.31
C LEU A 41 12.81 -3.28 -15.61
N ALA A 42 12.71 -2.58 -16.74
CA ALA A 42 11.50 -1.85 -17.13
C ALA A 42 10.25 -2.75 -17.22
N SER A 43 10.39 -3.98 -17.73
CA SER A 43 9.30 -4.96 -17.82
C SER A 43 8.76 -5.33 -16.44
N LYS A 44 9.65 -5.62 -15.49
CA LYS A 44 9.29 -5.93 -14.10
C LYS A 44 8.66 -4.72 -13.40
N HIS A 45 9.20 -3.51 -13.63
CA HIS A 45 8.63 -2.30 -13.05
C HIS A 45 7.17 -2.07 -13.52
N LYS A 46 6.91 -2.27 -14.82
CA LYS A 46 5.56 -2.15 -15.39
C LYS A 46 4.60 -3.20 -14.80
N PHE A 47 5.07 -4.44 -14.63
CA PHE A 47 4.30 -5.50 -14.00
C PHE A 47 3.95 -5.15 -12.54
N GLU A 48 4.94 -4.78 -11.73
CA GLU A 48 4.75 -4.38 -10.33
C GLU A 48 3.75 -3.21 -10.20
N GLN A 49 3.81 -2.25 -11.14
CA GLN A 49 2.87 -1.12 -11.16
C GLN A 49 1.44 -1.57 -11.43
N GLN A 50 1.22 -2.45 -12.40
CA GLN A 50 -0.11 -2.94 -12.73
C GLN A 50 -0.68 -3.77 -11.57
N THR A 51 0.14 -4.64 -10.97
CA THR A 51 -0.27 -5.43 -9.80
C THR A 51 -0.67 -4.53 -8.63
N LEU A 52 0.11 -3.49 -8.33
CA LEU A 52 -0.21 -2.53 -7.27
C LEU A 52 -1.56 -1.83 -7.51
N VAL A 53 -1.82 -1.36 -8.73
CA VAL A 53 -3.07 -0.68 -9.05
C VAL A 53 -4.26 -1.64 -8.94
N ASN A 54 -4.09 -2.88 -9.42
CA ASN A 54 -5.13 -3.89 -9.33
C ASN A 54 -5.45 -4.24 -7.87
N ASP A 55 -4.45 -4.45 -7.03
CA ASP A 55 -4.60 -4.75 -5.59
C ASP A 55 -5.36 -3.61 -4.87
N ALA A 56 -4.98 -2.35 -5.14
CA ALA A 56 -5.62 -1.19 -4.55
C ALA A 56 -7.11 -1.03 -4.92
N LEU A 57 -7.52 -1.47 -6.12
CA LEU A 57 -8.89 -1.30 -6.62
C LEU A 57 -9.77 -2.55 -6.43
N ALA A 58 -9.18 -3.75 -6.48
CA ALA A 58 -9.92 -5.01 -6.39
C ALA A 58 -10.13 -5.46 -4.95
N GLY A 59 -9.26 -5.07 -4.02
CA GLY A 59 -9.44 -5.35 -2.60
C GLY A 59 -9.39 -6.85 -2.24
N GLU A 60 -8.56 -7.64 -2.90
CA GLU A 60 -8.26 -9.03 -2.46
C GLU A 60 -7.38 -9.04 -1.21
#